data_AF-A0A838QYS7-F1
#
_entry.id   AF-A0A838QYS7-F1
#
_cell.length_a   1.000
_cell.length_b   1.000
_cell.length_c   1.000
_cell.angle_alpha   90.00
_cell.angle_beta   90.00
_cell.angle_gamma   90.00
#
_symmetry.space_group_name_H-M   'P 1'
#
loop_
_entity.id
_entity.type
_entity.pdbx_description
1 polymer ?
#
loop_
_entity_poly.entity_id
_entity_poly.type
_entity_poly.pdbx_seq_one_letter_code
_entity_poly.pdbx_strand_id
1 'polypeptide(L)'
;MDSDEVAHHCRMTDCAVIGTSGADSSRESRWVGLYGSGHRVDHCTFQGKSGKGPTFVVWLGGENGGRHQIDHNYFGPRERLGKNGGETIRLGDSKTSMLTGECVVEQNLFEKCNGETECISNKSCGNIYRENTFLEVSGALTLRHGNGCIVERNVFLGNGARGTGGIRIIGEDHIIRGNYLERLTGDDARSALCFMMGIPDSPAHRYFQVKRARVENNSLVDCEHPILIGLSDDKNAKLAPVETTIVGNHVSSPKRPIIEARCALDGITCKANYFAGKSLGIPAVEGINTVDPKVTPLKPISRAEVGTTW
;
A
#
# COMPACT_ATOMS: atom_id res chain seq x y z
N MET A 1 -3.41 -13.18 -29.50
CA MET A 1 -3.54 -13.77 -28.16
C MET A 1 -4.94 -13.45 -27.69
N ASP A 2 -5.81 -14.46 -27.70
CA ASP A 2 -7.10 -14.41 -27.02
C ASP A 2 -6.94 -14.93 -25.59
N SER A 3 -8.04 -15.23 -24.89
CA SER A 3 -8.00 -15.62 -23.47
C SER A 3 -7.34 -16.96 -23.18
N ASP A 4 -7.03 -17.75 -24.22
CA ASP A 4 -6.61 -19.15 -24.07
C ASP A 4 -5.11 -19.35 -24.38
N GLU A 5 -4.43 -18.34 -24.94
CA GLU A 5 -2.96 -18.31 -25.07
C GLU A 5 -2.39 -17.06 -24.38
N VAL A 6 -1.73 -17.28 -23.24
CA VAL A 6 -1.13 -16.19 -22.45
C VAL A 6 0.29 -15.86 -22.91
N ALA A 7 0.65 -14.58 -22.79
CA ALA A 7 1.97 -14.09 -23.11
C ALA A 7 2.98 -14.42 -21.99
N HIS A 8 4.25 -14.60 -22.32
CA HIS A 8 5.33 -14.70 -21.33
C HIS A 8 6.52 -13.82 -21.74
N HIS A 9 7.23 -13.27 -20.76
CA HIS A 9 8.48 -12.50 -20.98
C HIS A 9 8.37 -11.29 -21.92
N CYS A 10 7.16 -10.77 -22.15
CA CYS A 10 6.94 -9.54 -22.89
C CYS A 10 7.29 -8.28 -22.08
N ARG A 11 7.60 -7.20 -22.79
CA ARG A 11 7.86 -5.88 -22.21
C ARG A 11 6.97 -4.82 -22.85
N MET A 12 6.27 -4.04 -22.04
CA MET A 12 5.62 -2.79 -22.45
C MET A 12 6.46 -1.64 -21.90
N THR A 13 6.97 -0.78 -22.78
CA THR A 13 7.82 0.33 -22.33
C THR A 13 7.57 1.58 -23.15
N ASP A 14 7.80 2.74 -22.51
CA ASP A 14 7.73 4.07 -23.15
C ASP A 14 6.38 4.32 -23.88
N CYS A 15 5.29 3.96 -23.20
CA CYS A 15 3.93 4.05 -23.69
C CYS A 15 3.06 4.95 -22.81
N ALA A 16 2.12 5.67 -23.41
CA ALA A 16 1.17 6.52 -22.69
C ALA A 16 -0.28 6.04 -22.89
N VAL A 17 -1.01 5.84 -21.79
CA VAL A 17 -2.45 5.62 -21.78
C VAL A 17 -3.09 6.80 -21.05
N ILE A 18 -3.74 7.68 -21.83
CA ILE A 18 -4.27 8.95 -21.34
C ILE A 18 -5.79 8.94 -21.50
N GLY A 19 -6.50 9.12 -20.37
CA GLY A 19 -7.94 9.31 -20.38
C GLY A 19 -8.31 10.74 -20.77
N THR A 20 -9.27 10.89 -21.69
CA THR A 20 -9.91 12.17 -22.00
C THR A 20 -11.22 12.30 -21.23
N SER A 21 -11.49 13.47 -20.65
CA SER A 21 -12.74 13.77 -19.94
C SER A 21 -13.96 13.51 -20.83
N GLY A 22 -15.00 12.85 -20.29
CA GLY A 22 -16.29 12.64 -20.96
C GLY A 22 -16.62 11.20 -21.36
N ALA A 23 -15.68 10.25 -21.25
CA ALA A 23 -15.96 8.83 -21.41
C ALA A 23 -16.53 8.23 -20.11
N ASP A 24 -17.70 8.71 -19.68
CA ASP A 24 -18.40 8.16 -18.52
C ASP A 24 -19.09 6.85 -18.92
N SER A 25 -18.30 5.78 -19.05
CA SER A 25 -18.87 4.45 -19.27
C SER A 25 -19.31 3.89 -17.93
N SER A 26 -20.60 3.61 -17.78
CA SER A 26 -21.14 2.80 -16.67
C SER A 26 -20.49 1.40 -16.59
N ARG A 27 -19.82 0.97 -17.67
CA ARG A 27 -19.07 -0.28 -17.77
C ARG A 27 -17.71 -0.18 -17.07
N GLU A 28 -17.36 -1.25 -16.36
CA GLU A 28 -16.04 -1.41 -15.76
C GLU A 28 -14.98 -1.57 -16.86
N SER A 29 -13.87 -0.84 -16.74
CA SER A 29 -12.73 -0.94 -17.64
C SER A 29 -11.42 -1.03 -16.86
N ARG A 30 -10.49 -1.83 -17.40
CA ARG A 30 -9.11 -2.00 -16.91
C ARG A 30 -8.20 -1.54 -18.05
N TRP A 31 -7.21 -0.69 -17.77
CA TRP A 31 -6.34 -0.19 -18.85
C TRP A 31 -5.25 -1.19 -19.20
N VAL A 32 -4.60 -1.79 -18.21
CA VAL A 32 -3.60 -2.84 -18.42
C VAL A 32 -3.95 -4.05 -17.57
N GLY A 33 -3.93 -5.23 -18.18
CA GLY A 33 -4.06 -6.53 -17.52
C GLY A 33 -2.87 -7.39 -17.87
N LEU A 34 -2.06 -7.77 -16.88
CA LEU A 34 -1.00 -8.75 -17.06
C LEU A 34 -1.55 -10.16 -16.80
N TYR A 35 -1.33 -11.02 -17.78
CA TYR A 35 -1.57 -12.47 -17.75
C TYR A 35 -0.23 -13.18 -17.95
N GLY A 36 -0.18 -14.51 -17.83
CA GLY A 36 1.05 -15.29 -17.99
C GLY A 36 2.11 -14.97 -16.95
N SER A 37 3.39 -14.83 -17.35
CA SER A 37 4.48 -14.64 -16.39
C SER A 37 5.69 -13.88 -16.93
N GLY A 38 6.42 -13.23 -16.03
CA GLY A 38 7.75 -12.67 -16.34
C GLY A 38 7.72 -11.40 -17.20
N HIS A 39 6.57 -10.72 -17.29
CA HIS A 39 6.47 -9.43 -17.99
C HIS A 39 7.16 -8.29 -17.27
N ARG A 40 7.55 -7.27 -18.05
CA ARG A 40 7.99 -5.97 -17.54
C ARG A 40 7.13 -4.85 -18.11
N VAL A 41 6.66 -3.95 -17.25
CA VAL A 41 6.02 -2.69 -17.66
C VAL A 41 6.81 -1.53 -17.08
N ASP A 42 7.42 -0.73 -17.95
CA ASP A 42 8.34 0.31 -17.48
C ASP A 42 8.38 1.60 -18.31
N HIS A 43 8.67 2.73 -17.66
CA HIS A 43 8.67 4.05 -18.30
C HIS A 43 7.34 4.39 -18.99
N CYS A 44 6.22 3.86 -18.51
CA CYS A 44 4.90 4.16 -19.05
C CYS A 44 4.19 5.26 -18.26
N THR A 45 3.30 5.98 -18.94
CA THR A 45 2.44 7.03 -18.37
C THR A 45 0.99 6.54 -18.36
N PHE A 46 0.35 6.51 -17.19
CA PHE A 46 -1.07 6.19 -17.04
C PHE A 46 -1.77 7.31 -16.26
N GLN A 47 -2.62 8.12 -16.90
CA GLN A 47 -3.31 9.23 -16.21
C GLN A 47 -4.69 9.56 -16.78
N GLY A 48 -5.58 10.08 -15.93
CA GLY A 48 -6.90 10.58 -16.36
C GLY A 48 -8.01 9.52 -16.38
N LYS A 49 -7.83 8.38 -15.70
CA LYS A 49 -8.88 7.36 -15.60
C LYS A 49 -10.02 7.86 -14.71
N SER A 50 -11.25 7.93 -15.23
CA SER A 50 -12.44 8.32 -14.46
C SER A 50 -13.40 7.16 -14.16
N GLY A 51 -13.49 6.17 -15.06
CA GLY A 51 -14.41 5.06 -14.94
C GLY A 51 -14.04 4.01 -13.88
N LYS A 52 -15.01 3.15 -13.54
CA LYS A 52 -14.84 2.00 -12.62
C LYS A 52 -13.84 0.99 -13.18
N GLY A 53 -13.13 0.30 -12.29
CA GLY A 53 -12.17 -0.76 -12.58
C GLY A 53 -10.74 -0.28 -12.31
N PRO A 54 -9.82 -1.17 -11.90
CA PRO A 54 -8.44 -0.76 -11.65
C PRO A 54 -7.76 -0.15 -12.88
N THR A 55 -6.78 0.72 -12.69
CA THR A 55 -5.93 1.18 -13.81
C THR A 55 -5.10 0.01 -14.34
N PHE A 56 -4.48 -0.74 -13.42
CA PHE A 56 -3.58 -1.83 -13.72
C PHE A 56 -3.96 -3.08 -12.90
N VAL A 57 -4.01 -4.24 -13.53
CA VAL A 57 -4.31 -5.52 -12.87
C VAL A 57 -3.27 -6.57 -13.24
N VAL A 58 -2.80 -7.32 -12.24
CA VAL A 58 -2.10 -8.60 -12.45
C VAL A 58 -3.07 -9.73 -12.13
N TRP A 59 -3.26 -10.63 -13.08
CA TRP A 59 -4.02 -11.86 -12.90
C TRP A 59 -3.09 -12.99 -12.49
N LEU A 60 -3.60 -13.91 -11.65
CA LEU A 60 -2.86 -15.07 -11.16
C LEU A 60 -3.74 -16.32 -11.27
N GLY A 61 -3.11 -17.49 -11.24
CA GLY A 61 -3.77 -18.79 -11.33
C GLY A 61 -3.89 -19.33 -12.75
N GLY A 62 -4.02 -20.65 -12.87
CA GLY A 62 -3.85 -21.34 -14.15
C GLY A 62 -2.44 -21.10 -14.69
N GLU A 63 -2.34 -20.66 -15.95
CA GLU A 63 -1.06 -20.32 -16.61
C GLU A 63 -0.49 -18.95 -16.19
N ASN A 64 -1.23 -18.18 -15.38
CA ASN A 64 -0.79 -16.86 -14.90
C ASN A 64 0.11 -17.01 -13.66
N GLY A 65 1.41 -17.14 -13.93
CA GLY A 65 2.44 -17.42 -12.93
C GLY A 65 3.03 -16.20 -12.22
N GLY A 66 2.67 -14.97 -12.60
CA GLY A 66 3.17 -13.75 -11.96
C GLY A 66 4.64 -13.44 -12.28
N ARG A 67 5.43 -13.07 -11.27
CA ARG A 67 6.85 -12.65 -11.40
C ARG A 67 7.03 -11.49 -12.37
N HIS A 68 6.13 -10.52 -12.32
CA HIS A 68 6.19 -9.33 -13.17
C HIS A 68 7.00 -8.22 -12.52
N GLN A 69 7.66 -7.40 -13.34
CA GLN A 69 8.32 -6.16 -12.91
C GLN A 69 7.52 -4.96 -13.43
N ILE A 70 7.17 -4.05 -12.53
CA ILE A 70 6.42 -2.83 -12.84
C ILE A 70 7.25 -1.68 -12.28
N ASP A 71 8.02 -1.00 -13.14
CA ASP A 71 9.06 -0.07 -12.70
C ASP A 71 9.14 1.24 -13.49
N HIS A 72 9.58 2.33 -12.85
CA HIS A 72 9.76 3.64 -13.51
C HIS A 72 8.52 4.18 -14.22
N ASN A 73 7.31 3.76 -13.83
CA ASN A 73 6.07 4.26 -14.42
C ASN A 73 5.57 5.50 -13.68
N TYR A 74 4.85 6.34 -14.41
CA TYR A 74 4.06 7.43 -13.85
C TYR A 74 2.58 7.08 -13.86
N PHE A 75 2.00 6.95 -12.67
CA PHE A 75 0.57 6.87 -12.45
C PHE A 75 0.07 8.23 -11.99
N GLY A 76 -0.51 8.99 -12.92
CA GLY A 76 -0.96 10.36 -12.69
C GLY A 76 -2.37 10.47 -12.10
N PRO A 77 -2.92 11.69 -12.06
CA PRO A 77 -4.17 11.98 -11.36
C PRO A 77 -5.33 11.09 -11.77
N ARG A 78 -6.05 10.60 -10.76
CA ARG A 78 -7.30 9.85 -10.87
C ARG A 78 -8.27 10.38 -9.81
N GLU A 79 -9.36 10.97 -10.25
CA GLU A 79 -10.37 11.52 -9.36
C GLU A 79 -11.08 10.45 -8.52
N ARG A 80 -11.59 10.86 -7.36
CA ARG A 80 -12.27 9.96 -6.43
C ARG A 80 -13.54 9.38 -7.05
N LEU A 81 -13.60 8.06 -7.11
CA LEU A 81 -14.76 7.33 -7.65
C LEU A 81 -15.94 7.31 -6.66
N GLY A 82 -15.68 7.46 -5.37
CA GLY A 82 -16.68 7.44 -4.29
C GLY A 82 -17.23 6.06 -3.93
N LYS A 83 -16.73 5.00 -4.58
CA LYS A 83 -17.11 3.59 -4.37
C LYS A 83 -15.92 2.68 -4.68
N ASN A 84 -16.04 1.40 -4.34
CA ASN A 84 -15.04 0.36 -4.62
C ASN A 84 -14.79 0.17 -6.13
N GLY A 85 -13.58 -0.25 -6.49
CA GLY A 85 -13.14 -0.50 -7.87
C GLY A 85 -12.37 0.67 -8.47
N GLY A 86 -11.73 1.48 -7.63
CA GLY A 86 -10.98 2.67 -8.01
C GLY A 86 -9.47 2.46 -7.99
N GLU A 87 -8.99 1.24 -7.80
CA GLU A 87 -7.58 0.97 -7.47
C GLU A 87 -6.65 1.43 -8.61
N THR A 88 -5.47 1.96 -8.29
CA THR A 88 -4.46 2.20 -9.32
C THR A 88 -3.85 0.87 -9.75
N ILE A 89 -3.38 0.07 -8.79
CA ILE A 89 -2.85 -1.28 -9.05
C ILE A 89 -3.59 -2.30 -8.21
N ARG A 90 -3.97 -3.44 -8.82
CA ARG A 90 -4.42 -4.64 -8.12
C ARG A 90 -3.59 -5.85 -8.52
N LEU A 91 -3.00 -6.54 -7.54
CA LEU A 91 -2.14 -7.71 -7.75
C LEU A 91 -2.82 -8.99 -7.27
N GLY A 92 -3.51 -9.69 -8.17
CA GLY A 92 -4.36 -10.85 -7.86
C GLY A 92 -5.78 -10.46 -7.44
N ASP A 93 -6.52 -11.44 -6.92
CA ASP A 93 -7.83 -11.24 -6.29
C ASP A 93 -8.03 -12.15 -5.07
N SER A 94 -9.22 -12.14 -4.46
CA SER A 94 -9.48 -12.96 -3.27
C SER A 94 -9.34 -14.47 -3.54
N LYS A 95 -9.67 -14.96 -4.74
CA LYS A 95 -9.61 -16.39 -5.10
C LYS A 95 -8.18 -16.86 -5.26
N THR A 96 -7.29 -15.98 -5.72
CA THR A 96 -5.87 -16.27 -5.97
C THR A 96 -4.97 -15.77 -4.85
N SER A 97 -5.55 -15.31 -3.73
CA SER A 97 -4.83 -14.56 -2.69
C SER A 97 -3.69 -15.31 -2.02
N MET A 98 -3.80 -16.64 -1.94
CA MET A 98 -2.78 -17.50 -1.34
C MET A 98 -1.75 -18.01 -2.37
N LEU A 99 -1.89 -17.64 -3.64
CA LEU A 99 -0.89 -17.91 -4.66
C LEU A 99 0.26 -16.92 -4.54
N THR A 100 1.47 -17.43 -4.81
CA THR A 100 2.68 -16.61 -4.90
C THR A 100 2.63 -15.75 -6.16
N GLY A 101 2.64 -14.44 -5.98
CA GLY A 101 2.75 -13.46 -7.05
C GLY A 101 4.20 -13.17 -7.42
N GLU A 102 5.07 -12.92 -6.42
CA GLU A 102 6.49 -12.56 -6.61
C GLU A 102 6.72 -11.39 -7.60
N CYS A 103 5.73 -10.50 -7.72
CA CYS A 103 5.86 -9.31 -8.54
C CYS A 103 6.66 -8.24 -7.80
N VAL A 104 7.40 -7.44 -8.56
CA VAL A 104 8.15 -6.29 -8.07
C VAL A 104 7.52 -5.03 -8.63
N VAL A 105 7.02 -4.17 -7.74
CA VAL A 105 6.54 -2.82 -8.06
C VAL A 105 7.55 -1.84 -7.47
N GLU A 106 8.36 -1.23 -8.32
CA GLU A 106 9.49 -0.43 -7.85
C GLU A 106 9.71 0.87 -8.58
N GLN A 107 10.20 1.89 -7.88
CA GLN A 107 10.63 3.13 -8.51
C GLN A 107 9.55 3.80 -9.39
N ASN A 108 8.27 3.62 -9.04
CA ASN A 108 7.14 4.29 -9.71
C ASN A 108 6.74 5.57 -8.95
N LEU A 109 6.16 6.52 -9.68
CA LEU A 109 5.49 7.69 -9.08
C LEU A 109 3.97 7.53 -9.20
N PHE A 110 3.30 7.53 -8.05
CA PHE A 110 1.86 7.64 -7.91
C PHE A 110 1.52 9.05 -7.48
N GLU A 111 0.97 9.86 -8.38
CA GLU A 111 0.59 11.25 -8.10
C GLU A 111 -0.92 11.38 -8.15
N LYS A 112 -1.54 11.81 -7.03
CA LYS A 112 -2.99 12.09 -6.95
C LYS A 112 -3.86 10.94 -7.48
N CYS A 113 -3.42 9.72 -7.22
CA CYS A 113 -4.12 8.48 -7.51
C CYS A 113 -5.30 8.26 -6.54
N ASN A 114 -6.31 9.12 -6.60
CA ASN A 114 -7.34 9.29 -5.56
C ASN A 114 -8.59 8.45 -5.78
N GLY A 115 -8.52 7.45 -6.67
CA GLY A 115 -9.67 6.68 -7.15
C GLY A 115 -10.49 6.06 -6.02
N GLU A 116 -9.83 5.49 -5.01
CA GLU A 116 -10.49 4.90 -3.84
C GLU A 116 -9.55 4.77 -2.63
N THR A 117 -9.96 4.00 -1.61
CA THR A 117 -9.19 3.82 -0.37
C THR A 117 -7.93 2.99 -0.59
N GLU A 118 -7.92 2.08 -1.57
CA GLU A 118 -6.76 1.28 -1.96
C GLU A 118 -6.11 1.87 -3.23
N CYS A 119 -5.01 2.63 -3.09
CA CYS A 119 -4.22 3.02 -4.27
C CYS A 119 -3.57 1.77 -4.89
N ILE A 120 -2.93 0.97 -4.05
CA ILE A 120 -2.48 -0.38 -4.39
C ILE A 120 -3.25 -1.37 -3.52
N SER A 121 -3.86 -2.37 -4.14
CA SER A 121 -4.47 -3.51 -3.45
C SER A 121 -3.70 -4.79 -3.78
N ASN A 122 -2.79 -5.18 -2.88
CA ASN A 122 -2.07 -6.44 -2.93
C ASN A 122 -3.00 -7.59 -2.54
N LYS A 123 -3.20 -8.56 -3.42
CA LYS A 123 -4.06 -9.72 -3.21
C LYS A 123 -3.36 -11.02 -3.65
N SER A 124 -2.10 -11.17 -3.24
CA SER A 124 -1.24 -12.33 -3.52
C SER A 124 0.01 -12.33 -2.62
N CYS A 125 0.71 -13.46 -2.52
CA CYS A 125 1.86 -13.62 -1.64
C CYS A 125 3.18 -13.17 -2.28
N GLY A 126 4.14 -12.75 -1.45
CA GLY A 126 5.55 -12.59 -1.84
C GLY A 126 5.87 -11.41 -2.76
N ASN A 127 4.97 -10.44 -2.92
CA ASN A 127 5.25 -9.26 -3.74
C ASN A 127 6.16 -8.27 -3.02
N ILE A 128 6.92 -7.50 -3.80
CA ILE A 128 7.83 -6.47 -3.31
C ILE A 128 7.38 -5.11 -3.82
N TYR A 129 7.20 -4.16 -2.90
CA TYR A 129 6.94 -2.76 -3.17
C TYR A 129 8.11 -1.94 -2.66
N ARG A 130 8.97 -1.44 -3.55
CA ARG A 130 10.19 -0.73 -3.13
C ARG A 130 10.44 0.58 -3.83
N GLU A 131 10.91 1.58 -3.07
CA GLU A 131 11.39 2.85 -3.64
C GLU A 131 10.35 3.59 -4.51
N ASN A 132 9.06 3.32 -4.31
CA ASN A 132 8.00 4.07 -4.99
C ASN A 132 7.73 5.39 -4.26
N THR A 133 7.21 6.37 -4.97
CA THR A 133 6.74 7.64 -4.39
C THR A 133 5.22 7.76 -4.54
N PHE A 134 4.53 8.02 -3.44
CA PHE A 134 3.11 8.33 -3.35
C PHE A 134 2.96 9.81 -3.01
N LEU A 135 2.67 10.64 -4.01
CA LEU A 135 2.53 12.08 -3.88
C LEU A 135 1.04 12.46 -3.87
N GLU A 136 0.56 12.97 -2.73
CA GLU A 136 -0.81 13.45 -2.55
C GLU A 136 -1.88 12.41 -2.91
N VAL A 137 -1.59 11.13 -2.65
CA VAL A 137 -2.47 9.99 -2.94
C VAL A 137 -3.49 9.80 -1.84
N SER A 138 -4.76 10.00 -2.14
CA SER A 138 -5.91 9.81 -1.26
C SER A 138 -6.31 8.33 -1.13
N GLY A 139 -5.38 7.51 -0.65
CA GLY A 139 -5.51 6.06 -0.52
C GLY A 139 -4.25 5.44 0.08
N ALA A 140 -4.30 4.15 0.42
CA ALA A 140 -3.18 3.43 1.02
C ALA A 140 -2.56 2.40 0.06
N LEU A 141 -1.30 2.07 0.28
CA LEU A 141 -0.74 0.79 -0.13
C LEU A 141 -1.31 -0.27 0.83
N THR A 142 -2.27 -1.05 0.34
CA THR A 142 -2.91 -2.10 1.15
C THR A 142 -2.34 -3.47 0.82
N LEU A 143 -1.76 -4.11 1.84
CA LEU A 143 -1.56 -5.54 1.91
C LEU A 143 -2.91 -6.19 2.24
N ARG A 144 -3.74 -6.41 1.22
CA ARG A 144 -5.19 -6.69 1.40
C ARG A 144 -5.47 -8.15 1.62
N HIS A 145 -4.82 -9.00 0.83
CA HIS A 145 -4.78 -10.45 0.97
C HIS A 145 -3.39 -10.96 0.55
N GLY A 146 -3.10 -12.22 0.87
CA GLY A 146 -1.79 -12.82 0.67
C GLY A 146 -0.81 -12.44 1.77
N ASN A 147 0.32 -13.14 1.82
CA ASN A 147 1.28 -13.10 2.92
C ASN A 147 2.71 -12.86 2.41
N GLY A 148 3.64 -12.52 3.31
CA GLY A 148 5.07 -12.50 2.97
C GLY A 148 5.50 -11.36 2.05
N CYS A 149 4.67 -10.33 1.85
CA CYS A 149 5.05 -9.17 1.04
C CYS A 149 6.06 -8.26 1.76
N ILE A 150 6.90 -7.59 0.97
CA ILE A 150 7.88 -6.61 1.44
C ILE A 150 7.48 -5.22 0.95
N VAL A 151 7.40 -4.26 1.87
CA VAL A 151 7.17 -2.83 1.58
C VAL A 151 8.37 -2.06 2.11
N GLU A 152 9.27 -1.62 1.24
CA GLU A 152 10.54 -1.02 1.66
C GLU A 152 10.94 0.28 0.98
N ARG A 153 11.49 1.22 1.76
CA ARG A 153 12.07 2.47 1.24
C ARG A 153 11.12 3.29 0.35
N ASN A 154 9.81 3.11 0.47
CA ASN A 154 8.84 3.92 -0.25
C ASN A 154 8.68 5.28 0.44
N VAL A 155 8.28 6.29 -0.34
CA VAL A 155 8.09 7.67 0.10
C VAL A 155 6.62 8.04 -0.04
N PHE A 156 5.94 8.39 1.05
CA PHE A 156 4.55 8.83 1.06
C PHE A 156 4.50 10.31 1.47
N LEU A 157 4.25 11.20 0.52
CA LEU A 157 4.18 12.65 0.75
C LEU A 157 2.74 13.11 0.64
N GLY A 158 2.11 13.32 1.79
CA GLY A 158 0.71 13.75 1.84
C GLY A 158 0.53 15.24 1.54
N ASN A 159 1.54 16.05 1.82
CA ASN A 159 1.49 17.51 1.71
C ASN A 159 0.29 18.20 2.41
N GLY A 160 -0.38 17.53 3.34
CA GLY A 160 -1.65 18.01 3.92
C GLY A 160 -2.86 17.84 3.00
N ALA A 161 -2.71 17.24 1.81
CA ALA A 161 -3.82 16.89 0.94
C ALA A 161 -4.73 15.87 1.62
N ARG A 162 -6.04 16.00 1.40
CA ARG A 162 -7.09 15.28 2.14
C ARG A 162 -7.06 13.78 1.89
N GLY A 163 -7.16 13.01 2.97
CA GLY A 163 -7.30 11.56 2.93
C GLY A 163 -6.04 10.85 2.45
N THR A 164 -4.88 11.51 2.52
CA THR A 164 -3.61 10.90 2.09
C THR A 164 -3.20 9.78 3.02
N GLY A 165 -2.94 8.60 2.46
CA GLY A 165 -2.74 7.38 3.23
C GLY A 165 -1.34 6.79 3.13
N GLY A 166 -1.00 5.95 4.11
CA GLY A 166 0.25 5.21 4.15
C GLY A 166 0.06 3.73 3.81
N ILE A 167 0.39 2.86 4.76
CA ILE A 167 0.41 1.41 4.57
C ILE A 167 -0.63 0.74 5.47
N ARG A 168 -1.48 -0.08 4.86
CA ARG A 168 -2.50 -0.89 5.55
C ARG A 168 -2.13 -2.37 5.50
N ILE A 169 -2.15 -3.03 6.66
CA ILE A 169 -1.59 -4.37 6.88
C ILE A 169 -2.70 -5.34 7.30
N ILE A 170 -2.86 -6.41 6.51
CA ILE A 170 -3.72 -7.58 6.74
C ILE A 170 -2.91 -8.80 6.32
N GLY A 171 -2.99 -9.91 7.05
CA GLY A 171 -2.27 -11.14 6.71
C GLY A 171 -0.91 -11.26 7.40
N GLU A 172 -0.13 -12.25 6.96
CA GLU A 172 0.98 -12.79 7.72
C GLU A 172 2.35 -12.48 7.10
N ASP A 173 3.40 -12.48 7.95
CA ASP A 173 4.82 -12.50 7.54
C ASP A 173 5.27 -11.29 6.70
N HIS A 174 4.55 -10.17 6.77
CA HIS A 174 4.91 -8.96 6.04
C HIS A 174 6.13 -8.26 6.65
N ILE A 175 6.98 -7.69 5.79
CA ILE A 175 8.09 -6.84 6.20
C ILE A 175 7.84 -5.43 5.69
N ILE A 176 7.67 -4.48 6.60
CA ILE A 176 7.44 -3.06 6.31
C ILE A 176 8.64 -2.30 6.86
N ARG A 177 9.59 -1.90 6.01
CA ARG A 177 10.86 -1.36 6.48
C ARG A 177 11.40 -0.12 5.77
N GLY A 178 11.97 0.80 6.54
CA GLY A 178 12.68 1.95 5.99
C GLY A 178 11.81 2.89 5.15
N ASN A 179 10.49 2.84 5.25
CA ASN A 179 9.61 3.74 4.50
C ASN A 179 9.60 5.13 5.16
N TYR A 180 9.42 6.18 4.36
CA TYR A 180 9.27 7.57 4.82
C TYR A 180 7.86 8.05 4.53
N LEU A 181 7.13 8.48 5.57
CA LEU A 181 5.74 8.93 5.48
C LEU A 181 5.63 10.32 6.11
N GLU A 182 5.17 11.31 5.35
CA GLU A 182 5.16 12.70 5.77
C GLU A 182 3.81 13.38 5.49
N ARG A 183 3.29 14.11 6.49
CA ARG A 183 2.14 15.02 6.37
C ARG A 183 0.91 14.35 5.73
N LEU A 184 0.66 13.09 6.13
CA LEU A 184 -0.51 12.31 5.77
C LEU A 184 -1.71 12.71 6.63
N THR A 185 -2.88 12.86 6.01
CA THR A 185 -4.13 13.30 6.67
C THR A 185 -5.22 12.22 6.70
N GLY A 186 -4.93 11.03 6.21
CA GLY A 186 -5.84 9.90 6.22
C GLY A 186 -6.09 9.35 7.62
N ASP A 187 -7.34 8.96 7.84
CA ASP A 187 -7.84 8.29 9.05
C ASP A 187 -8.07 6.79 8.80
N ASP A 188 -8.29 6.03 9.87
CA ASP A 188 -8.63 4.61 9.84
C ASP A 188 -7.75 3.80 8.86
N ALA A 189 -8.35 3.28 7.79
CA ALA A 189 -7.68 2.46 6.77
C ALA A 189 -6.58 3.22 6.00
N ARG A 190 -6.50 4.55 6.18
CA ARG A 190 -5.53 5.46 5.58
C ARG A 190 -4.61 6.11 6.63
N SER A 191 -4.56 5.61 7.86
CA SER A 191 -3.48 6.00 8.79
C SER A 191 -2.11 5.72 8.15
N ALA A 192 -1.05 6.39 8.64
CA ALA A 192 0.29 6.22 8.07
C ALA A 192 0.76 4.76 8.19
N LEU A 193 0.52 4.12 9.34
CA LEU A 193 0.55 2.67 9.50
C LEU A 193 -0.76 2.18 10.12
N CYS A 194 -1.44 1.25 9.46
CA CYS A 194 -2.71 0.70 9.92
C CYS A 194 -2.64 -0.83 10.02
N PHE A 195 -2.86 -1.38 11.21
CA PHE A 195 -2.95 -2.82 11.46
C PHE A 195 -4.42 -3.21 11.66
N MET A 196 -4.91 -4.12 10.82
CA MET A 196 -6.30 -4.57 10.87
C MET A 196 -6.51 -5.70 11.90
N MET A 197 -7.72 -5.79 12.43
CA MET A 197 -8.23 -6.95 13.14
C MET A 197 -8.54 -8.08 12.16
N GLY A 198 -8.27 -9.33 12.56
CA GLY A 198 -8.60 -10.53 11.80
C GLY A 198 -9.94 -11.15 12.21
N ILE A 199 -10.52 -11.93 11.30
CA ILE A 199 -11.70 -12.77 11.57
C ILE A 199 -11.23 -14.20 11.85
N PRO A 200 -11.73 -14.88 12.90
CA PRO A 200 -11.50 -16.32 13.08
C PRO A 200 -11.94 -17.11 11.85
N ASP A 201 -11.12 -18.04 11.36
CA ASP A 201 -11.37 -18.85 10.16
C ASP A 201 -11.83 -18.01 8.96
N SER A 202 -11.14 -16.89 8.75
CA SER A 202 -11.52 -15.89 7.76
C SER A 202 -11.62 -16.48 6.35
N PRO A 203 -12.74 -16.25 5.62
CA PRO A 203 -12.79 -16.59 4.21
C PRO A 203 -11.87 -15.65 3.40
N ALA A 204 -11.34 -16.14 2.27
CA ALA A 204 -10.28 -15.46 1.51
C ALA A 204 -10.60 -14.02 1.03
N HIS A 205 -11.88 -13.65 0.96
CA HIS A 205 -12.33 -12.31 0.58
C HIS A 205 -12.53 -11.34 1.78
N ARG A 206 -12.21 -11.77 3.01
CA ARG A 206 -12.33 -10.98 4.23
C ARG A 206 -10.95 -10.68 4.83
N TYR A 207 -10.81 -10.68 6.14
CA TYR A 207 -9.63 -10.18 6.86
C TYR A 207 -8.92 -11.31 7.59
N PHE A 208 -7.74 -11.69 7.10
CA PHE A 208 -6.84 -12.56 7.84
C PHE A 208 -6.17 -11.77 8.98
N GLN A 209 -5.87 -12.45 10.07
CA GLN A 209 -5.20 -11.83 11.22
C GLN A 209 -3.82 -11.31 10.81
N VAL A 210 -3.47 -10.12 11.29
CA VAL A 210 -2.08 -9.68 11.19
C VAL A 210 -1.23 -10.54 12.12
N LYS A 211 -0.28 -11.29 11.54
CA LYS A 211 0.56 -12.23 12.29
C LYS A 211 2.01 -12.17 11.82
N ARG A 212 2.97 -12.15 12.75
CA ARG A 212 4.41 -12.12 12.44
C ARG A 212 4.84 -10.96 11.52
N ALA A 213 4.10 -9.85 11.55
CA ALA A 213 4.49 -8.67 10.80
C ALA A 213 5.73 -8.01 11.44
N ARG A 214 6.64 -7.53 10.60
CA ARG A 214 7.87 -6.84 11.02
C ARG A 214 7.85 -5.41 10.51
N VAL A 215 7.72 -4.46 11.41
CA VAL A 215 7.66 -3.02 11.09
C VAL A 215 8.94 -2.36 11.62
N GLU A 216 9.86 -2.07 10.70
CA GLU A 216 11.26 -1.81 11.03
C GLU A 216 11.80 -0.50 10.44
N ASN A 217 12.37 0.37 11.27
CA ASN A 217 13.12 1.55 10.82
C ASN A 217 12.33 2.50 9.89
N ASN A 218 11.00 2.52 10.00
CA ASN A 218 10.19 3.48 9.24
C ASN A 218 10.24 4.85 9.91
N SER A 219 10.09 5.91 9.11
CA SER A 219 10.07 7.30 9.55
C SER A 219 8.72 7.92 9.24
N LEU A 220 7.99 8.36 10.28
CA LEU A 220 6.69 9.01 10.15
C LEU A 220 6.80 10.44 10.69
N VAL A 221 6.49 11.43 9.87
CA VAL A 221 6.66 12.85 10.19
C VAL A 221 5.35 13.60 9.99
N ASP A 222 4.88 14.28 11.03
CA ASP A 222 3.69 15.15 11.03
C ASP A 222 2.44 14.51 10.41
N CYS A 223 2.28 13.20 10.58
CA CYS A 223 1.09 12.46 10.16
C CYS A 223 -0.04 12.68 11.18
N GLU A 224 -1.27 12.87 10.71
CA GLU A 224 -2.43 13.09 11.58
C GLU A 224 -2.81 11.87 12.42
N HIS A 225 -2.71 10.68 11.80
CA HIS A 225 -2.88 9.38 12.43
C HIS A 225 -1.62 8.53 12.16
N PRO A 226 -0.59 8.61 13.02
CA PRO A 226 0.70 7.95 12.74
C PRO A 226 0.59 6.43 12.76
N ILE A 227 0.14 5.83 13.86
CA ILE A 227 0.01 4.38 13.99
C ILE A 227 -1.36 4.04 14.55
N LEU A 228 -2.14 3.26 13.81
CA LEU A 228 -3.41 2.68 14.26
C LEU A 228 -3.28 1.15 14.36
N ILE A 229 -3.48 0.61 15.56
CA ILE A 229 -3.44 -0.83 15.83
C ILE A 229 -4.85 -1.32 16.18
N GLY A 230 -5.33 -2.31 15.43
CA GLY A 230 -6.61 -2.97 15.70
C GLY A 230 -7.80 -2.31 15.01
N LEU A 231 -7.63 -1.77 13.81
CA LEU A 231 -8.78 -1.29 13.03
C LEU A 231 -9.71 -2.46 12.69
N SER A 232 -11.00 -2.30 13.00
CA SER A 232 -12.04 -3.29 12.71
C SER A 232 -13.14 -2.64 11.87
N ASP A 233 -13.27 -3.07 10.62
CA ASP A 233 -14.36 -2.68 9.72
C ASP A 233 -15.39 -3.81 9.50
N ASP A 234 -15.26 -4.89 10.28
CA ASP A 234 -16.12 -6.06 10.27
C ASP A 234 -16.53 -6.44 11.70
N LYS A 235 -17.82 -6.67 11.93
CA LYS A 235 -18.34 -7.08 13.26
C LYS A 235 -17.75 -8.42 13.75
N ASN A 236 -17.31 -9.28 12.83
CA ASN A 236 -16.72 -10.58 13.11
C ASN A 236 -15.20 -10.52 13.30
N ALA A 237 -14.56 -9.37 13.08
CA ALA A 237 -13.14 -9.23 13.33
C ALA A 237 -12.89 -9.16 14.84
N LYS A 238 -12.28 -10.21 15.39
CA LYS A 238 -12.05 -10.43 16.83
C LYS A 238 -10.60 -10.76 17.17
N LEU A 239 -9.76 -10.96 16.17
CA LEU A 239 -8.38 -11.35 16.36
C LEU A 239 -7.47 -10.12 16.28
N ALA A 240 -6.87 -9.74 17.40
CA ALA A 240 -5.84 -8.69 17.45
C ALA A 240 -4.58 -9.11 16.69
N PRO A 241 -3.73 -8.17 16.22
CA PRO A 241 -2.42 -8.52 15.70
C PRO A 241 -1.58 -9.31 16.71
N VAL A 242 -0.86 -10.34 16.24
CA VAL A 242 -0.04 -11.22 17.10
C VAL A 242 1.35 -11.46 16.53
N GLU A 243 2.28 -11.83 17.41
CA GLU A 243 3.68 -12.12 17.09
C GLU A 243 4.36 -11.01 16.26
N THR A 244 3.88 -9.76 16.38
CA THR A 244 4.26 -8.65 15.53
C THR A 244 5.32 -7.79 16.23
N THR A 245 6.33 -7.36 15.49
CA THR A 245 7.42 -6.55 16.04
C THR A 245 7.44 -5.15 15.45
N ILE A 246 7.53 -4.13 16.31
CA ILE A 246 7.71 -2.73 15.93
C ILE A 246 9.10 -2.32 16.43
N VAL A 247 10.06 -2.15 15.52
CA VAL A 247 11.49 -2.01 15.86
C VAL A 247 12.12 -0.80 15.16
N GLY A 248 12.86 0.03 15.91
CA GLY A 248 13.70 1.07 15.31
C GLY A 248 12.93 2.20 14.60
N ASN A 249 11.61 2.29 14.74
CA ASN A 249 10.83 3.28 14.02
C ASN A 249 11.00 4.67 14.65
N HIS A 250 11.07 5.69 13.80
CA HIS A 250 11.17 7.09 14.19
C HIS A 250 9.84 7.78 13.87
N VAL A 251 9.15 8.29 14.89
CA VAL A 251 7.88 8.99 14.69
C VAL A 251 7.94 10.35 15.35
N SER A 252 7.69 11.42 14.59
CA SER A 252 7.60 12.79 15.10
C SER A 252 6.31 13.44 14.60
N SER A 253 5.29 13.52 15.47
CA SER A 253 3.99 14.14 15.21
C SER A 253 3.54 14.97 16.42
N PRO A 254 4.15 16.15 16.67
CA PRO A 254 4.06 16.88 17.95
C PRO A 254 2.64 17.27 18.37
N LYS A 255 1.70 17.34 17.43
CA LYS A 255 0.31 17.74 17.68
C LYS A 255 -0.65 16.55 17.87
N ARG A 256 -0.18 15.31 17.71
CA ARG A 256 -1.03 14.10 17.62
C ARG A 256 -0.58 13.02 18.61
N PRO A 257 -1.50 12.17 19.11
CA PRO A 257 -1.09 10.92 19.74
C PRO A 257 -0.35 10.05 18.71
N ILE A 258 0.67 9.32 19.14
CA ILE A 258 1.47 8.49 18.22
C ILE A 258 0.77 7.18 17.88
N ILE A 259 0.27 6.47 18.90
CA ILE A 259 -0.42 5.19 18.74
C ILE A 259 -1.88 5.36 19.14
N GLU A 260 -2.77 4.98 18.24
CA GLU A 260 -4.15 4.69 18.55
C GLU A 260 -4.31 3.15 18.62
N ALA A 261 -4.62 2.63 19.80
CA ALA A 261 -4.87 1.20 20.00
C ALA A 261 -6.36 0.94 20.19
N ARG A 262 -6.96 0.11 19.33
CA ARG A 262 -8.37 -0.32 19.39
C ARG A 262 -8.52 -1.79 19.76
N CYS A 263 -7.43 -2.45 20.14
CA CYS A 263 -7.39 -3.82 20.62
C CYS A 263 -6.31 -4.00 21.70
N ALA A 264 -6.25 -5.17 22.31
CA ALA A 264 -5.14 -5.54 23.19
C ALA A 264 -3.82 -5.58 22.40
N LEU A 265 -2.71 -5.25 23.08
CA LEU A 265 -1.38 -5.14 22.47
C LEU A 265 -0.44 -6.27 22.88
N ASP A 266 -0.93 -7.30 23.57
CA ASP A 266 -0.12 -8.42 24.09
C ASP A 266 0.68 -9.15 22.99
N GLY A 267 0.17 -9.11 21.75
CA GLY A 267 0.81 -9.68 20.58
C GLY A 267 1.85 -8.79 19.89
N ILE A 268 2.12 -7.59 20.42
CA ILE A 268 3.05 -6.61 19.85
C ILE A 268 4.29 -6.51 20.73
N THR A 269 5.46 -6.72 20.14
CA THR A 269 6.76 -6.46 20.79
C THR A 269 7.39 -5.20 20.23
N CYS A 270 7.71 -4.25 21.10
CA CYS A 270 8.39 -3.01 20.75
C CYS A 270 9.89 -3.08 21.10
N LYS A 271 10.76 -2.55 20.24
CA LYS A 271 12.20 -2.46 20.53
C LYS A 271 12.84 -1.23 19.88
N ALA A 272 13.59 -0.46 20.67
CA ALA A 272 14.41 0.65 20.19
C ALA A 272 13.65 1.65 19.27
N ASN A 273 12.37 1.91 19.53
CA ASN A 273 11.63 2.93 18.81
C ASN A 273 11.85 4.31 19.44
N TYR A 274 11.68 5.37 18.66
CA TYR A 274 11.89 6.76 19.09
C TYR A 274 10.71 7.61 18.65
N PHE A 275 9.83 7.94 19.59
CA PHE A 275 8.53 8.55 19.32
C PHE A 275 8.40 9.90 20.05
N ALA A 276 8.07 10.96 19.32
CA ALA A 276 7.66 12.24 19.86
C ALA A 276 6.32 12.66 19.28
N GLY A 277 5.33 12.80 20.16
CA GLY A 277 4.02 13.36 19.81
C GLY A 277 3.40 14.09 20.99
N LYS A 278 2.15 14.50 20.83
CA LYS A 278 1.37 15.10 21.92
C LYS A 278 1.27 14.14 23.12
N SER A 279 1.17 12.86 22.84
CA SER A 279 1.27 11.76 23.79
C SER A 279 1.65 10.48 23.03
N LEU A 280 2.04 9.44 23.76
CA LEU A 280 2.23 8.12 23.15
C LEU A 280 0.88 7.54 22.65
N GLY A 281 -0.23 7.89 23.30
CA GLY A 281 -1.59 7.41 22.98
C GLY A 281 -1.94 6.05 23.59
N ILE A 282 -0.95 5.36 24.16
CA ILE A 282 -1.08 4.15 24.97
C ILE A 282 -0.25 4.31 26.27
N PRO A 283 -0.42 3.44 27.28
CA PRO A 283 0.50 3.38 28.42
C PRO A 283 1.95 3.20 27.98
N ALA A 284 2.91 3.54 28.85
CA ALA A 284 4.33 3.33 28.56
C ALA A 284 4.62 1.85 28.30
N VAL A 285 5.36 1.56 27.24
CA VAL A 285 5.75 0.20 26.82
C VAL A 285 7.26 0.15 26.68
N GLU A 286 7.89 -0.90 27.18
CA GLU A 286 9.32 -1.14 27.00
C GLU A 286 9.71 -1.14 25.51
N GLY A 287 10.87 -0.59 25.18
CA GLY A 287 11.34 -0.51 23.80
C GLY A 287 10.73 0.64 22.98
N ILE A 288 9.97 1.54 23.61
CA ILE A 288 9.59 2.85 23.05
C ILE A 288 10.24 3.96 23.87
N ASN A 289 11.16 4.70 23.24
CA ASN A 289 11.76 5.90 23.82
C ASN A 289 10.94 7.12 23.43
N THR A 290 10.40 7.86 24.39
CA THR A 290 9.62 9.07 24.12
C THR A 290 10.53 10.29 23.98
N VAL A 291 11.23 10.39 22.86
CA VAL A 291 12.17 11.46 22.51
C VAL A 291 11.99 11.81 21.03
N ASP A 292 12.22 13.07 20.67
CA ASP A 292 12.14 13.51 19.28
C ASP A 292 13.27 12.89 18.45
N PRO A 293 12.95 12.02 17.48
CA PRO A 293 13.97 11.36 16.69
C PRO A 293 14.56 12.31 15.65
N LYS A 294 15.86 12.14 15.37
CA LYS A 294 16.42 12.65 14.13
C LYS A 294 15.90 11.81 12.97
N VAL A 295 15.12 12.42 12.09
CA VAL A 295 14.62 11.79 10.87
C VAL A 295 15.42 12.27 9.67
N THR A 296 15.85 11.35 8.82
CA THR A 296 16.43 11.65 7.52
C THR A 296 15.38 11.34 6.44
N PRO A 297 14.86 12.36 5.74
CA PRO A 297 13.92 12.15 4.65
C PRO A 297 14.55 11.29 3.55
N LEU A 298 13.73 10.42 2.96
CA LEU A 298 14.08 9.75 1.72
C LEU A 298 13.78 10.67 0.53
N LYS A 299 14.61 10.62 -0.51
CA LYS A 299 14.40 11.41 -1.73
C LYS A 299 13.18 10.85 -2.49
N PRO A 300 12.13 11.65 -2.74
CA PRO A 300 11.04 11.25 -3.61
C PRO A 300 11.47 11.21 -5.08
N ILE A 301 10.81 10.37 -5.86
CA ILE A 301 10.90 10.33 -7.32
C ILE A 301 10.12 11.52 -7.88
N SER A 302 10.77 12.29 -8.74
CA SER A 302 10.14 13.39 -9.46
C SER A 302 9.53 12.91 -10.78
N ARG A 303 8.60 13.71 -11.33
CA ARG A 303 7.98 13.41 -12.63
C ARG A 303 9.00 13.30 -13.78
N ALA A 304 10.16 13.95 -13.66
CA ALA A 304 11.22 13.90 -14.67
C ALA A 304 12.00 12.57 -14.70
N GLU A 305 11.89 11.76 -13.64
CA GLU A 305 12.63 10.50 -13.48
C GLU A 305 11.83 9.27 -13.99
N VAL A 306 10.55 9.43 -14.33
CA VAL A 306 9.64 8.31 -14.63
C VAL A 306 8.60 8.63 -15.70
N GLY A 307 7.96 7.59 -16.23
CA GLY A 307 6.98 7.68 -17.31
C GLY A 307 7.64 7.97 -18.66
N THR A 308 6.80 8.26 -19.65
CA THR A 308 7.24 8.57 -21.02
C THR A 308 7.96 9.92 -21.08
N THR A 309 8.95 10.01 -21.97
CA THR A 309 9.76 11.22 -22.19
C THR A 309 9.41 11.99 -23.47
N TRP A 310 8.59 11.42 -24.35
CA TRP A 310 8.15 12.00 -25.63
C TRP A 310 6.74 12.57 -25.57
#